data_AF-A0AAD7AFJ1-F1
#
_entry.id   AF-A0AAD7AFJ1-F1
#
_cell.length_a   1.000
_cell.length_b   1.000
_cell.length_c   1.000
_cell.angle_alpha   90.00
_cell.angle_beta   90.00
_cell.angle_gamma   90.00
#
_symmetry.space_group_name_H-M   'P 1'
#
loop_
_entity.id
_entity.type
_entity.pdbx_description
1 polymer ?
#
loop_
_entity_poly.entity_id
_entity_poly.type
_entity_poly.pdbx_seq_one_letter_code
_entity_poly.pdbx_strand_id
1 'polypeptide(L)'
;MPLALHLSSCCDVCLDPYSFVTSDSTPHAIPCGHIFCRNCLFSIEPPNCPLCRRPFNQDRIKKLHVEPPEPDPERDLLHRLALAFDADTDEQARISDDLNAWLTSRPEDDVCRRPTNTAPSDPLLSPAPSPPQSLGRVQGIHQAQRAQAA
;
A
#
# COMPACT_ATOMS: atom_id res chain seq x y z
N MET A 1 13.98 -1.49 -16.33
CA MET A 1 12.86 -1.69 -15.39
C MET A 1 13.30 -2.73 -14.36
N PRO A 2 13.63 -2.33 -13.13
CA PRO A 2 13.93 -3.29 -12.07
C PRO A 2 12.67 -4.09 -11.72
N LEU A 3 12.82 -5.39 -11.45
CA LEU A 3 11.76 -6.20 -10.85
C LEU A 3 11.71 -5.87 -9.35
N ALA A 4 10.59 -5.33 -8.88
CA ALA A 4 10.36 -5.09 -7.45
C ALA A 4 9.40 -6.16 -6.92
N LEU A 5 9.88 -6.98 -5.98
CA LEU A 5 9.03 -7.88 -5.21
C LEU A 5 8.64 -7.20 -3.91
N HIS A 6 7.35 -7.19 -3.59
CA HIS A 6 6.89 -6.68 -2.31
C HIS A 6 6.97 -7.80 -1.25
N LEU A 7 7.16 -7.43 0.02
CA LEU A 7 7.18 -8.35 1.15
C LEU A 7 5.87 -9.12 1.35
N SER A 8 4.76 -8.59 0.85
CA SER A 8 3.46 -9.28 0.87
C SER A 8 3.25 -10.22 -0.32
N SER A 9 4.26 -10.44 -1.16
CA SER A 9 4.14 -11.35 -2.29
C SER A 9 4.07 -12.80 -1.81
N CYS A 10 3.16 -13.57 -2.40
CA CYS A 10 2.95 -14.99 -2.13
C CYS A 10 3.26 -15.82 -3.38
N CYS A 11 3.40 -17.13 -3.21
CA CYS A 11 3.52 -18.04 -4.34
C CYS A 11 2.16 -18.26 -5.02
N ASP A 12 2.06 -18.08 -6.34
CA ASP A 12 0.80 -18.31 -7.08
C ASP A 12 0.35 -19.79 -7.15
N VAL A 13 1.15 -20.73 -6.62
CA VAL A 13 0.83 -22.17 -6.61
C VAL A 13 0.33 -22.62 -5.25
N CYS A 14 1.11 -22.43 -4.18
CA CYS A 14 0.70 -22.81 -2.82
C CYS A 14 -0.02 -21.70 -2.06
N LEU A 15 -0.01 -20.47 -2.57
CA LEU A 15 -0.58 -19.27 -1.95
C LEU A 15 0.06 -18.85 -0.62
N ASP A 16 1.15 -19.52 -0.22
CA ASP A 16 1.89 -19.16 0.99
C ASP A 16 2.74 -17.90 0.77
N PRO A 17 2.88 -17.06 1.81
CA PRO A 17 3.82 -15.95 1.81
C PRO A 17 5.25 -16.43 1.55
N TYR A 18 6.00 -15.66 0.78
CA TYR A 18 7.43 -15.92 0.66
C TYR A 18 8.12 -15.66 2.00
N SER A 19 8.94 -16.62 2.44
CA SER A 19 9.81 -16.46 3.61
C SER A 19 11.27 -16.62 3.19
N PHE A 20 12.11 -15.84 3.85
CA PHE A 20 13.57 -15.84 3.65
C PHE A 20 14.29 -16.64 4.74
N VAL A 21 13.54 -17.15 5.71
CA VAL A 21 14.05 -17.95 6.83
C VAL A 21 14.24 -19.41 6.42
N THR A 22 13.26 -19.98 5.69
CA THR A 22 13.32 -21.37 5.22
C THR A 22 13.60 -21.44 3.73
N SER A 23 14.38 -22.43 3.28
CA SER A 23 14.77 -22.56 1.86
C SER A 23 13.58 -22.76 0.91
N ASP A 24 12.53 -23.39 1.41
CA ASP A 24 11.48 -23.98 0.57
C ASP A 24 10.45 -22.94 0.10
N SER A 25 10.26 -21.92 0.93
CA SER A 25 9.36 -20.78 0.70
C SER A 25 10.08 -19.57 0.09
N THR A 26 11.37 -19.69 -0.28
CA THR A 26 12.08 -18.56 -0.91
C THR A 26 11.65 -18.38 -2.37
N PRO A 27 11.54 -17.12 -2.85
CA PRO A 27 11.13 -16.83 -4.21
C PRO A 27 12.23 -17.20 -5.21
N HIS A 28 11.84 -17.87 -6.29
CA HIS A 28 12.72 -18.28 -7.37
C HIS A 28 12.13 -17.89 -8.73
N ALA A 29 12.95 -17.28 -9.58
CA ALA A 29 12.59 -16.95 -10.95
C ALA A 29 12.98 -18.09 -11.90
N ILE A 30 12.08 -18.40 -12.84
CA ILE A 30 12.34 -19.31 -13.96
C ILE A 30 12.61 -18.54 -15.26
N PRO A 31 13.16 -19.17 -16.32
CA PRO A 31 13.58 -18.45 -17.54
C PRO A 31 12.51 -17.64 -18.26
N CYS A 32 11.23 -17.95 -18.06
CA CYS A 32 10.13 -17.18 -18.64
C CYS A 32 9.80 -15.89 -17.88
N GLY A 33 10.39 -15.66 -16.70
CA GLY A 33 10.23 -14.45 -15.88
C GLY A 33 9.23 -14.57 -14.73
N HIS A 34 8.49 -15.67 -14.63
CA HIS A 34 7.57 -15.90 -13.51
C HIS A 34 8.29 -16.39 -12.26
N ILE A 35 7.69 -16.15 -11.09
CA ILE A 35 8.30 -16.34 -9.77
C ILE A 35 7.41 -17.24 -8.93
N PHE A 36 8.00 -18.27 -8.33
CA PHE A 36 7.32 -19.23 -7.45
C PHE A 36 8.23 -19.63 -6.30
N CYS A 37 7.70 -20.30 -5.27
CA CYS A 37 8.53 -20.83 -4.20
C CYS A 37 9.35 -22.04 -4.71
N ARG A 38 10.46 -22.34 -4.03
CA ARG A 38 11.33 -23.46 -4.37
C ARG A 38 10.54 -24.76 -4.44
N ASN A 39 9.77 -25.05 -3.39
CA ASN A 39 9.06 -26.32 -3.28
C ASN A 39 8.15 -26.56 -4.50
N CYS A 40 7.32 -25.58 -4.84
CA CYS A 40 6.42 -25.69 -5.99
C CYS A 40 7.16 -25.89 -7.32
N LEU A 41 8.30 -25.24 -7.55
CA LEU A 41 9.06 -25.43 -8.80
C LEU A 41 9.64 -26.85 -8.95
N PHE A 42 10.04 -27.48 -7.85
CA PHE A 42 10.63 -28.81 -7.87
C PHE A 42 9.58 -29.93 -7.83
N SER A 43 8.32 -29.63 -7.47
CA SER A 43 7.21 -30.59 -7.51
C SER A 43 6.44 -30.63 -8.83
N ILE A 44 6.72 -29.71 -9.78
CA ILE A 44 5.99 -29.63 -11.05
C ILE A 44 6.55 -30.64 -12.07
N GLU A 45 5.69 -31.54 -12.53
CA GLU A 45 5.96 -32.49 -13.61
C GLU A 45 4.81 -32.48 -14.64
N PRO A 46 5.10 -32.27 -15.94
CA PRO A 46 6.39 -31.88 -16.53
C PRO A 46 6.78 -30.44 -16.13
N PRO A 47 8.07 -30.05 -16.20
CA PRO A 47 8.57 -28.74 -15.76
C PRO A 47 8.13 -27.60 -16.70
N ASN A 48 6.84 -27.27 -16.64
CA ASN A 48 6.20 -26.20 -17.39
C ASN A 48 5.74 -25.10 -16.43
N CYS A 49 5.93 -23.84 -16.82
CA CYS A 49 5.49 -22.71 -16.02
C CYS A 49 3.97 -22.76 -15.76
N PRO A 50 3.48 -22.68 -14.51
CA PRO A 50 2.04 -22.65 -14.20
C PRO A 50 1.27 -21.51 -14.88
N LEU A 51 1.93 -20.38 -15.12
CA LEU A 51 1.27 -19.17 -15.65
C LEU A 51 1.28 -19.11 -17.19
N CYS A 52 2.42 -19.40 -17.83
CA CYS A 52 2.55 -19.25 -19.29
C CYS A 52 2.84 -20.55 -20.05
N ARG A 53 2.91 -21.68 -19.34
CA ARG A 53 3.10 -23.03 -19.89
C ARG A 53 4.40 -23.26 -20.68
N ARG A 54 5.32 -22.29 -20.72
CA ARG A 54 6.64 -22.47 -21.33
C ARG A 54 7.44 -23.51 -20.51
N PRO A 55 8.11 -24.47 -21.18
CA PRO A 55 8.98 -25.41 -20.49
C PRO A 55 10.17 -24.67 -19.86
N PHE A 56 10.64 -25.17 -18.73
CA PHE A 56 11.84 -24.67 -18.08
C PHE A 56 12.75 -25.83 -17.66
N ASN A 57 14.05 -25.54 -17.53
CA ASN A 57 15.02 -26.46 -16.96
C ASN A 57 15.28 -26.05 -15.50
N GLN A 58 15.24 -27.03 -14.58
CA GLN A 58 15.49 -26.83 -13.15
C GLN A 58 16.88 -26.22 -12.87
N ASP A 59 17.89 -26.48 -13.70
CA ASP A 59 19.24 -25.91 -13.59
C ASP A 59 19.28 -24.40 -13.84
N ARG A 60 18.25 -23.86 -14.50
CA ARG A 60 18.14 -22.43 -14.83
C ARG A 60 17.27 -21.66 -13.85
N ILE A 61 16.77 -22.30 -12.80
CA ILE A 61 16.04 -21.63 -11.72
C ILE A 61 17.01 -20.75 -10.94
N LYS A 62 16.66 -19.49 -10.71
CA LYS A 62 17.48 -18.54 -9.94
C LYS A 62 16.75 -18.11 -8.67
N LYS A 63 17.38 -18.33 -7.52
CA LYS A 63 16.91 -17.79 -6.23
C LYS A 63 16.99 -16.28 -6.30
N LEU A 64 15.90 -15.61 -5.92
CA LEU A 64 15.88 -14.16 -5.82
C LEU A 64 16.36 -13.76 -4.43
N HIS A 65 17.34 -12.85 -4.40
CA HIS A 65 17.75 -12.21 -3.17
C HIS A 65 16.86 -10.99 -2.96
N VAL A 66 16.09 -11.01 -1.88
CA VAL A 66 15.33 -9.87 -1.40
C VAL A 66 16.00 -9.49 -0.10
N GLU A 67 16.50 -8.25 -0.04
CA GLU A 67 17.03 -7.71 1.20
C GLU A 67 15.89 -7.75 2.22
N PRO A 68 16.03 -8.49 3.33
CA PRO A 68 15.10 -8.35 4.43
C PRO A 68 15.06 -6.87 4.81
N PRO A 69 13.87 -6.27 5.01
CA PRO A 69 13.84 -4.92 5.56
C PRO A 69 14.60 -4.98 6.87
N GLU A 70 15.58 -4.09 7.02
CA GLU A 70 16.23 -3.84 8.31
C GLU A 70 15.15 -3.79 9.39
N PRO A 71 15.40 -4.35 10.59
CA PRO A 71 14.45 -4.30 11.67
C PRO A 71 14.07 -2.84 11.91
N ASP A 72 12.85 -2.49 11.54
CA ASP A 72 12.29 -1.16 11.67
C ASP A 72 11.56 -1.12 13.02
N PRO A 73 12.16 -0.53 14.07
CA PRO A 73 11.59 -0.53 15.40
C PRO A 73 10.24 0.20 15.43
N GLU A 74 10.02 1.18 14.54
CA GLU A 74 8.73 1.87 14.41
C GLU A 74 7.65 0.87 13.94
N ARG A 75 7.95 0.13 12.87
CA ARG A 75 7.01 -0.86 12.31
C ARG A 75 6.72 -2.00 13.29
N ASP A 76 7.72 -2.45 14.03
CA ASP A 76 7.56 -3.48 15.06
C ASP A 76 6.66 -2.99 16.21
N LEU A 77 6.91 -1.78 16.73
CA LEU A 77 6.07 -1.17 17.77
C LEU A 77 4.62 -0.98 17.30
N LEU A 78 4.41 -0.50 16.07
CA LEU A 78 3.07 -0.36 15.50
C LEU A 78 2.36 -1.70 15.34
N HIS A 79 3.07 -2.76 14.94
CA HIS A 79 2.50 -4.10 14.87
C HIS A 79 2.11 -4.61 16.26
N ARG A 80 2.98 -4.46 17.25
CA ARG A 80 2.72 -4.85 18.64
C ARG A 80 1.50 -4.10 19.20
N LEU A 81 1.41 -2.79 18.95
CA LEU A 81 0.24 -2.00 19.30
C LEU A 81 -1.03 -2.52 18.60
N ALA A 82 -0.95 -2.82 17.30
CA ALA A 82 -2.07 -3.34 16.52
C ALA A 82 -2.64 -4.66 17.06
N LEU A 83 -1.77 -5.53 17.59
CA LEU A 83 -2.20 -6.79 18.20
C LEU A 83 -2.71 -6.63 19.63
N ALA A 84 -2.24 -5.61 20.35
CA ALA A 84 -2.58 -5.39 21.76
C ALA A 84 -3.83 -4.55 21.99
N PHE A 85 -4.54 -4.11 20.93
CA PHE A 85 -5.79 -3.36 21.08
C PHE A 85 -6.87 -4.12 21.88
N ASP A 86 -6.87 -5.45 21.78
CA ASP A 86 -7.80 -6.33 22.50
C ASP A 86 -7.13 -7.08 23.67
N ALA A 87 -5.88 -6.73 24.01
CA ALA A 87 -5.16 -7.34 25.14
C ALA A 87 -5.68 -6.80 26.49
N ASP A 88 -5.25 -7.42 27.59
CA ASP A 88 -5.56 -6.90 28.92
C ASP A 88 -4.89 -5.53 29.17
N THR A 89 -5.44 -4.79 30.13
CA THR A 89 -5.01 -3.42 30.44
C THR A 89 -3.53 -3.34 30.82
N ASP A 90 -2.95 -4.38 31.42
CA ASP A 90 -1.56 -4.39 31.85
C ASP A 90 -0.62 -4.53 30.64
N GLU A 91 -0.97 -5.37 29.67
CA GLU A 91 -0.22 -5.51 28.41
C GLU A 91 -0.35 -4.25 27.54
N GLN A 92 -1.55 -3.67 27.45
CA GLN A 92 -1.78 -2.43 26.72
C GLN A 92 -0.98 -1.26 27.32
N ALA A 93 -0.88 -1.16 28.65
CA ALA A 93 -0.09 -0.14 29.33
C ALA A 93 1.41 -0.26 29.00
N ARG A 94 1.96 -1.49 29.04
CA ARG A 94 3.37 -1.74 28.70
C ARG A 94 3.72 -1.31 27.28
N ILE A 95 2.87 -1.66 26.31
CA ILE A 95 3.11 -1.30 24.91
C ILE A 95 2.98 0.20 24.69
N SER A 96 2.08 0.87 25.42
CA SER A 96 1.97 2.33 25.41
C SER A 96 3.20 3.02 25.99
N ASP A 97 3.76 2.49 27.08
CA ASP A 97 4.99 2.99 27.69
C ASP A 97 6.19 2.82 26.74
N ASP A 98 6.32 1.66 26.10
CA ASP A 98 7.34 1.39 25.08
C ASP A 98 7.25 2.37 23.91
N LEU A 99 6.03 2.63 23.41
CA LEU A 99 5.80 3.57 22.32
C LEU A 99 6.15 5.01 22.74
N ASN A 100 5.76 5.43 23.95
CA ASN A 100 6.08 6.75 24.46
C ASN A 100 7.59 6.94 24.66
N ALA A 101 8.29 5.94 25.19
CA ALA A 101 9.74 5.96 25.32
C ALA A 101 10.42 6.07 23.95
N TRP A 102 9.94 5.30 22.96
CA TRP A 102 10.44 5.38 21.59
C TRP A 102 10.21 6.77 20.99
N LEU A 103 8.98 7.31 21.06
CA LEU A 103 8.65 8.65 20.56
C LEU A 103 9.52 9.75 21.18
N THR A 104 9.80 9.65 22.49
CA THR A 104 10.61 10.63 23.23
C THR A 104 12.09 10.56 22.88
N SER A 105 12.58 9.38 22.46
CA SER A 105 13.98 9.18 22.05
C SER A 105 14.26 9.60 20.60
N ARG A 106 13.24 9.95 19.83
CA ARG A 106 13.42 10.42 18.44
C ARG A 106 14.11 11.80 18.46
N PRO A 107 15.27 11.97 17.80
CA PRO A 107 15.85 13.29 17.62
C PRO A 107 14.93 14.15 16.73
N GLU A 108 14.72 15.42 17.09
CA GLU A 108 13.88 16.36 16.32
C GLU A 108 14.43 16.64 14.90
N ASP A 109 15.69 16.24 14.63
CA ASP A 109 16.43 16.51 13.40
C ASP A 109 16.44 15.35 12.38
N ASP A 110 15.64 14.29 12.55
CA ASP A 110 15.54 13.21 11.54
C ASP A 110 14.60 13.57 10.37
N VAL A 111 14.86 14.71 9.74
CA VAL A 111 14.12 15.22 8.56
C VAL A 111 14.47 14.42 7.29
N CYS A 112 15.44 13.50 7.33
CA CYS A 112 15.99 12.85 6.13
C CYS A 112 15.44 11.45 5.78
N ARG A 113 14.35 10.98 6.40
CA ARG A 113 13.59 9.80 5.91
C ARG A 113 12.14 10.12 5.57
N ARG A 114 11.93 10.96 4.56
CA ARG A 114 10.73 10.89 3.72
C ARG A 114 11.14 10.76 2.25
N PRO A 115 10.61 9.79 1.50
CA PRO A 115 10.38 10.05 0.08
C PRO A 115 9.43 11.23 0.02
N THR A 116 9.93 12.38 -0.41
CA THR A 116 9.16 13.60 -0.58
C THR A 116 8.09 13.40 -1.65
N ASN A 117 6.91 12.94 -1.25
CA ASN A 117 5.67 13.40 -1.88
C ASN A 117 5.16 14.59 -1.07
N THR A 118 5.97 15.65 -1.06
CA THR A 118 5.52 16.98 -0.68
C THR A 118 5.56 17.78 -1.97
N ALA A 119 4.39 17.90 -2.62
CA ALA A 119 4.21 18.92 -3.62
C ALA A 119 4.60 20.26 -2.98
N PRO A 120 5.36 21.13 -3.65
CA PRO A 120 5.69 22.44 -3.10
C PRO A 120 4.39 23.19 -2.82
N SER A 121 4.28 23.71 -1.60
CA SER A 121 3.24 24.65 -1.20
C SER A 121 3.26 25.82 -2.17
N ASP A 122 2.23 25.94 -3.00
CA ASP A 122 2.00 27.12 -3.84
C ASP A 122 1.32 28.18 -2.95
N PRO A 123 2.00 29.28 -2.58
CA PRO A 123 1.30 30.42 -2.02
C PRO A 123 0.75 31.19 -3.22
N LEU A 124 -0.57 31.20 -3.39
CA LEU A 124 -1.39 32.27 -4.00
C LEU A 124 -2.74 31.69 -4.46
N LEU A 125 -3.62 31.40 -3.50
CA LEU A 125 -5.05 31.29 -3.81
C LEU A 125 -5.64 32.71 -3.81
N SER A 126 -5.72 33.32 -4.99
CA SER A 126 -6.56 34.51 -5.20
C SER A 126 -8.04 34.07 -5.24
N PRO A 127 -8.99 34.82 -4.67
CA PRO A 127 -10.40 34.49 -4.79
C PRO A 127 -10.89 34.68 -6.23
N ALA A 128 -11.72 33.74 -6.69
CA ALA A 128 -12.31 33.71 -8.03
C ALA A 128 -13.16 34.97 -8.33
N PRO A 129 -13.20 35.43 -9.59
CA PRO A 129 -14.02 36.58 -9.97
C PRO A 129 -15.52 36.26 -9.98
N SER A 130 -16.31 37.21 -9.48
CA SER A 130 -17.78 37.19 -9.46
C SER A 130 -18.40 37.14 -10.86
N PRO A 131 -19.60 36.55 -11.02
CA PRO A 131 -20.29 36.51 -12.31
C PRO A 131 -20.78 37.90 -12.75
N PRO A 132 -20.82 38.18 -14.07
CA PRO A 132 -21.24 39.47 -14.58
C PRO A 132 -22.75 39.71 -14.41
N GLN A 133 -23.09 40.86 -13.82
CA GLN A 133 -24.44 41.42 -13.83
C GLN A 133 -24.76 41.92 -15.25
N SER A 134 -25.81 41.39 -15.87
CA SER A 134 -26.40 41.99 -17.07
C SER A 134 -27.81 42.47 -16.77
N LEU A 135 -28.00 43.75 -17.12
CA LEU A 135 -29.16 44.60 -16.94
C LEU A 135 -30.33 44.19 -17.84
N GLY A 136 -31.57 44.39 -17.37
CA GLY A 136 -32.75 44.27 -18.23
C GLY A 136 -34.09 44.47 -17.54
N ARG A 137 -34.36 45.70 -17.09
CA ARG A 137 -35.67 46.16 -16.58
C ARG A 137 -36.63 46.42 -17.74
N VAL A 138 -37.80 45.78 -17.77
CA VAL A 138 -39.03 46.37 -18.35
C VAL A 138 -40.25 45.93 -17.51
N GLN A 139 -41.08 46.91 -17.17
CA GLN A 139 -42.26 46.86 -16.30
C GLN A 139 -43.55 46.48 -17.05
N GLY A 140 -44.53 45.99 -16.27
CA GLY A 140 -45.97 46.03 -16.57
C GLY A 140 -46.47 44.91 -17.48
N ILE A 141 -47.68 44.37 -17.39
CA ILE A 141 -48.95 44.98 -17.00
C ILE A 141 -49.95 43.86 -16.58
N HIS A 142 -50.70 44.11 -15.50
CA HIS A 142 -52.11 43.78 -15.19
C HIS A 142 -52.80 42.42 -15.48
N GLN A 143 -53.49 41.97 -14.41
CA GLN A 143 -54.87 41.42 -14.36
C GLN A 143 -55.09 40.00 -14.93
N ALA A 144 -56.01 39.15 -14.45
CA ALA A 144 -56.96 39.15 -13.35
C ALA A 144 -57.63 37.75 -13.32
N GLN A 145 -58.13 37.35 -12.15
CA GLN A 145 -59.38 36.60 -11.93
C GLN A 145 -59.53 35.10 -12.32
N ARG A 146 -59.66 34.30 -11.25
CA ARG A 146 -60.79 33.42 -10.84
C ARG A 146 -61.36 32.31 -11.77
N ALA A 147 -61.61 31.18 -11.09
CA ALA A 147 -62.63 30.11 -11.31
C ALA A 147 -62.29 29.08 -12.41
N GLN A 148 -62.52 27.76 -12.33
CA GLN A 148 -63.45 26.85 -11.63
C GLN A 148 -62.81 25.42 -11.62
N ALA A 149 -62.92 24.66 -10.52
CA ALA A 149 -63.78 23.48 -10.33
C ALA A 149 -63.32 22.15 -11.01
N ALA A 150 -63.05 21.15 -10.17
CA ALA A 150 -63.61 19.79 -10.24
C ALA A 150 -63.43 19.12 -8.88
#